data_AF-A0A6P1UU44-F1
#
_entry.id   AF-A0A6P1UU44-F1
#
_cell.length_a   1.000
_cell.length_b   1.000
_cell.length_c   1.000
_cell.angle_alpha   90.00
_cell.angle_beta   90.00
_cell.angle_gamma   90.00
#
_symmetry.space_group_name_H-M   'P 1'
#
loop_
_entity.id
_entity.type
_entity.pdbx_description
1 polymer ?
#
loop_
_entity_poly.entity_id
_entity_poly.type
_entity_poly.pdbx_seq_one_letter_code
_entity_poly.pdbx_strand_id
1 'polypeptide(L)'
;MQYEGGGGDSSTTDIICPMYARVERDQRIPTVPKWGIKKWISLPGEQRPLILCEYAHAMGNSLGNFADYWQAFREYPRLQGGFIWDWADQAISKTFDDGSVGWAYGGDFGDTPNDRQFCMNGLVFPDRRPHPSLIEAKHAQQYFQFTLLAQSPLRISISSEYLFRATDNEELRWRVQAAGETFAEGQVKLELSPEGQSELTLCDALALPVGAEEVWLTLEVVQPQATAWSDAGHRVAWQQFPLAAPLALRRPAPVGTAPALESSDAAWTVRSGSQQWTIDRESGLLTHWQVEGVEQLLTPLRDQFVRAPLDNDIGVSEVERIDPNAWVERWKSAGLYSLSARCVQCDAQRLAHEVVIDSRWHYLRGDEVVIVSHWRMTFDGEGKLHLAADGERAGTLPPLPRIGLNFQVPDQHQPVSWLGYGPHENYPDRRSSACFSRWQLPLEEMTTPYIFPTENGLRCDNKALDWGHWHVAGDFHFSVQPYSTAQLMETDHWHRMKPENGVWIALDAQHMGIGGDDSWTPSVLQQWLLLETQWQYHLTIHFQ
;
A
#
# COMPACT_ATOMS: atom_id res chain seq x y z
N MET A 1 7.77 19.70 -33.36
CA MET A 1 8.76 20.22 -32.40
C MET A 1 8.04 20.46 -31.08
N GLN A 2 8.63 20.09 -29.94
CA GLN A 2 8.02 20.30 -28.63
C GLN A 2 8.93 21.13 -27.74
N TYR A 3 8.33 22.04 -26.96
CA TYR A 3 9.01 22.83 -25.95
C TYR A 3 7.99 23.25 -24.88
N GLU A 4 8.21 22.84 -23.64
CA GLU A 4 7.26 23.08 -22.54
C GLU A 4 7.28 24.53 -22.06
N GLY A 5 8.44 25.19 -22.11
CA GLY A 5 8.65 26.47 -21.44
C GLY A 5 7.62 27.54 -21.78
N GLY A 6 7.16 28.25 -20.76
CA GLY A 6 6.18 29.33 -20.91
C GLY A 6 4.72 28.88 -20.92
N GLY A 7 4.42 27.69 -20.40
CA GLY A 7 3.04 27.24 -20.11
C GLY A 7 2.64 25.90 -20.72
N GLY A 8 3.52 25.21 -21.45
CA GLY A 8 3.26 23.90 -22.04
C GLY A 8 2.47 23.93 -23.36
N ASP A 9 2.02 25.10 -23.81
CA ASP A 9 1.13 25.26 -24.97
C ASP A 9 1.41 26.50 -25.84
N SER A 10 2.61 27.08 -25.75
CA SER A 10 2.97 28.29 -26.51
C SER A 10 2.99 28.07 -28.03
N SER A 11 3.19 29.15 -28.81
CA SER A 11 3.32 29.07 -30.27
C SER A 11 4.63 28.41 -30.73
N THR A 12 5.54 28.07 -29.82
CA THR A 12 6.79 27.36 -30.12
C THR A 12 6.67 25.86 -29.90
N THR A 13 5.49 25.31 -29.66
CA THR A 13 5.28 23.86 -29.55
C THR A 13 4.13 23.36 -30.40
N ASP A 14 4.37 22.27 -31.13
CA ASP A 14 3.35 21.57 -31.93
C ASP A 14 2.49 20.63 -31.07
N ILE A 15 2.94 20.33 -29.85
CA ILE A 15 2.32 19.41 -28.89
C ILE A 15 2.10 20.17 -27.59
N ILE A 16 0.92 20.01 -26.97
CA ILE A 16 0.74 20.46 -25.58
C ILE A 16 1.58 19.54 -24.72
N CYS A 17 2.67 20.04 -24.16
CA CYS A 17 3.66 19.20 -23.48
C CYS A 17 3.98 19.68 -22.06
N PRO A 18 2.97 19.82 -21.18
CA PRO A 18 3.18 20.26 -19.81
C PRO A 18 3.94 19.22 -19.00
N MET A 19 4.52 19.69 -17.90
CA MET A 19 5.05 18.85 -16.84
C MET A 19 4.11 18.82 -15.64
N TYR A 20 3.82 17.64 -15.08
CA TYR A 20 3.07 17.44 -13.83
C TYR A 20 1.65 18.02 -13.82
N ALA A 21 1.03 18.19 -14.99
CA ALA A 21 -0.39 18.52 -15.08
C ALA A 21 -1.20 17.30 -14.63
N ARG A 22 -2.18 17.52 -13.75
CA ARG A 22 -2.98 16.42 -13.17
C ARG A 22 -4.03 15.95 -14.15
N VAL A 23 -4.62 14.78 -13.90
CA VAL A 23 -5.64 14.23 -14.81
C VAL A 23 -6.87 15.16 -14.90
N GLU A 24 -7.44 15.50 -13.74
CA GLU A 24 -8.67 16.30 -13.64
C GLU A 24 -8.43 17.70 -13.05
N ARG A 25 -7.50 17.83 -12.10
CA ARG A 25 -7.39 19.02 -11.25
C ARG A 25 -6.51 20.10 -11.88
N ASP A 26 -7.08 21.30 -12.01
CA ASP A 26 -6.33 22.50 -12.38
C ASP A 26 -5.37 22.96 -11.27
N GLN A 27 -4.16 23.33 -11.66
CA GLN A 27 -3.20 24.09 -10.86
C GLN A 27 -3.09 25.51 -11.44
N ARG A 28 -3.74 26.47 -10.79
CA ARG A 28 -3.84 27.86 -11.28
C ARG A 28 -2.61 28.68 -10.88
N ILE A 29 -1.47 28.37 -11.49
CA ILE A 29 -0.25 29.15 -11.34
C ILE A 29 -0.38 30.43 -12.19
N PRO A 30 -0.13 31.64 -11.65
CA PRO A 30 -0.18 32.86 -12.43
C PRO A 30 0.72 32.76 -13.67
N THR A 31 0.24 33.23 -14.82
CA THR A 31 0.93 33.24 -16.14
C THR A 31 1.19 31.88 -16.80
N VAL A 32 1.34 30.79 -16.04
CA VAL A 32 1.63 29.45 -16.57
C VAL A 32 0.76 28.37 -15.89
N PRO A 33 -0.58 28.44 -16.04
CA PRO A 33 -1.47 27.48 -15.39
C PRO A 33 -1.23 26.06 -15.94
N LYS A 34 -1.30 25.06 -15.06
CA LYS A 34 -1.35 23.65 -15.48
C LYS A 34 -2.79 23.18 -15.37
N TRP A 35 -3.50 23.14 -16.50
CA TRP A 35 -4.87 22.65 -16.53
C TRP A 35 -4.91 21.14 -16.32
N GLY A 36 -6.04 20.61 -15.83
CA GLY A 36 -6.28 19.17 -15.91
C GLY A 36 -6.17 18.71 -17.36
N ILE A 37 -5.45 17.62 -17.66
CA ILE A 37 -5.12 17.25 -19.05
C ILE A 37 -6.37 17.04 -19.92
N LYS A 38 -7.46 16.50 -19.34
CA LYS A 38 -8.76 16.33 -20.03
C LYS A 38 -9.39 17.68 -20.38
N LYS A 39 -9.27 18.65 -19.48
CA LYS A 39 -9.72 20.03 -19.73
C LYS A 39 -8.81 20.72 -20.76
N TRP A 40 -7.50 20.51 -20.70
CA TRP A 40 -6.54 21.22 -21.55
C TRP A 40 -6.80 20.98 -23.03
N ILE A 41 -7.01 19.71 -23.40
CA ILE A 41 -7.34 19.36 -24.78
C ILE A 41 -8.69 19.91 -25.26
N SER A 42 -9.58 20.31 -24.36
CA SER A 42 -10.90 20.87 -24.69
C SER A 42 -10.98 22.40 -24.60
N LEU A 43 -9.86 23.09 -24.34
CA LEU A 43 -9.85 24.55 -24.30
C LEU A 43 -10.25 25.16 -25.67
N PRO A 44 -10.92 26.32 -25.67
CA PRO A 44 -11.36 26.97 -26.91
C PRO A 44 -10.20 27.22 -27.88
N GLY A 45 -10.34 26.71 -29.11
CA GLY A 45 -9.34 26.86 -30.17
C GLY A 45 -8.16 25.89 -30.10
N GLU A 46 -8.07 25.06 -29.07
CA GLU A 46 -6.98 24.09 -28.92
C GLU A 46 -7.28 22.80 -29.69
N GLN A 47 -6.35 22.37 -30.56
CA GLN A 47 -6.50 21.22 -31.47
C GLN A 47 -5.29 20.27 -31.44
N ARG A 48 -4.20 20.65 -30.77
CA ARG A 48 -2.95 19.87 -30.72
C ARG A 48 -3.12 18.60 -29.87
N PRO A 49 -2.33 17.55 -30.11
CA PRO A 49 -2.22 16.46 -29.15
C PRO A 49 -1.56 16.96 -27.85
N LEU A 50 -1.75 16.20 -26.78
CA LEU A 50 -1.10 16.41 -25.49
C LEU A 50 -0.27 15.18 -25.14
N ILE A 51 1.02 15.42 -24.88
CA ILE A 51 1.97 14.42 -24.37
C ILE A 51 2.76 15.08 -23.25
N LEU A 52 2.57 14.61 -22.01
CA LEU A 52 3.26 15.20 -20.86
C LEU A 52 4.78 14.99 -21.01
N CYS A 53 5.57 16.07 -21.02
CA CYS A 53 7.03 15.92 -21.08
C CYS A 53 7.60 15.34 -19.78
N GLU A 54 6.87 15.51 -18.68
CA GLU A 54 7.12 14.92 -17.35
C GLU A 54 5.77 14.69 -16.66
N TYR A 55 5.54 13.53 -16.05
CA TYR A 55 4.39 13.27 -15.17
C TYR A 55 4.74 12.18 -14.17
N ALA A 56 3.88 11.98 -13.16
CA ALA A 56 4.04 10.92 -12.15
C ALA A 56 5.46 10.89 -11.55
N HIS A 57 5.78 11.92 -10.76
CA HIS A 57 7.09 12.10 -10.15
C HIS A 57 7.41 10.95 -9.18
N ALA A 58 8.35 10.06 -9.55
CA ALA A 58 8.58 8.77 -8.91
C ALA A 58 9.58 8.83 -7.72
N MET A 59 9.66 9.98 -7.04
CA MET A 59 10.53 10.22 -5.89
C MET A 59 10.20 9.37 -4.67
N GLY A 60 11.14 8.52 -4.25
CA GLY A 60 10.96 7.61 -3.12
C GLY A 60 9.74 6.71 -3.28
N ASN A 61 8.93 6.61 -2.23
CA ASN A 61 7.68 5.86 -2.25
C ASN A 61 6.55 6.68 -2.90
N SER A 62 6.45 6.63 -4.24
CA SER A 62 5.55 7.47 -5.03
C SER A 62 4.82 6.67 -6.14
N LEU A 63 4.40 7.31 -7.22
CA LEU A 63 3.61 6.75 -8.32
C LEU A 63 2.16 6.36 -7.95
N GLY A 64 1.61 6.98 -6.90
CA GLY A 64 0.17 6.97 -6.63
C GLY A 64 -0.62 7.67 -7.75
N ASN A 65 -1.86 7.26 -7.95
CA ASN A 65 -2.77 7.74 -9.02
C ASN A 65 -2.32 7.42 -10.46
N PHE A 66 -1.26 6.62 -10.64
CA PHE A 66 -0.70 6.35 -11.97
C PHE A 66 -1.71 5.73 -12.95
N ALA A 67 -2.58 4.85 -12.42
CA ALA A 67 -3.66 4.24 -13.18
C ALA A 67 -4.65 5.26 -13.77
N ASP A 68 -4.89 6.40 -13.10
CA ASP A 68 -5.82 7.43 -13.56
C ASP A 68 -5.30 8.13 -14.83
N TYR A 69 -3.99 8.35 -14.93
CA TYR A 69 -3.36 8.86 -16.16
C TYR A 69 -3.55 7.89 -17.31
N TRP A 70 -3.29 6.59 -17.08
CA TRP A 70 -3.41 5.57 -18.13
C TRP A 70 -4.85 5.32 -18.56
N GLN A 71 -5.82 5.44 -17.65
CA GLN A 71 -7.22 5.45 -18.02
C GLN A 71 -7.54 6.64 -18.94
N ALA A 72 -7.09 7.85 -18.60
CA ALA A 72 -7.29 9.03 -19.43
C ALA A 72 -6.60 8.94 -20.80
N PHE A 73 -5.38 8.40 -20.87
CA PHE A 73 -4.67 8.20 -22.15
C PHE A 73 -5.42 7.25 -23.09
N ARG A 74 -6.05 6.21 -22.55
CA ARG A 74 -6.87 5.27 -23.34
C ARG A 74 -8.23 5.86 -23.74
N GLU A 75 -8.84 6.67 -22.89
CA GLU A 75 -10.17 7.24 -23.13
C GLU A 75 -10.16 8.41 -24.14
N TYR A 76 -9.10 9.22 -24.18
CA TYR A 76 -9.06 10.44 -25.00
C TYR A 76 -7.99 10.34 -26.10
N PRO A 77 -8.38 10.28 -27.40
CA PRO A 77 -7.42 10.10 -28.50
C PRO A 77 -6.31 11.15 -28.60
N ARG A 78 -6.56 12.38 -28.12
CA ARG A 78 -5.56 13.47 -28.12
C ARG A 78 -4.62 13.42 -26.91
N LEU A 79 -4.89 12.62 -25.89
CA LEU A 79 -3.98 12.38 -24.77
C LEU A 79 -3.09 11.18 -25.12
N GLN A 80 -1.93 11.44 -25.72
CA GLN A 80 -1.09 10.38 -26.31
C GLN A 80 0.02 9.90 -25.36
N GLY A 81 -0.24 9.94 -24.05
CA GLY A 81 0.69 9.48 -23.02
C GLY A 81 1.59 10.58 -22.45
N GLY A 82 2.78 10.19 -22.01
CA GLY A 82 3.76 11.08 -21.41
C GLY A 82 5.03 10.35 -20.96
N PHE A 83 5.97 11.10 -20.40
CA PHE A 83 7.23 10.59 -19.88
C PHE A 83 7.27 10.65 -18.35
N ILE A 84 7.45 9.50 -17.70
CA ILE A 84 7.57 9.44 -16.24
C ILE A 84 8.85 10.17 -15.83
N TRP A 85 8.79 10.95 -14.75
CA TRP A 85 9.99 11.53 -14.14
C TRP A 85 10.39 10.74 -12.89
N ASP A 86 11.49 9.99 -12.91
CA ASP A 86 12.35 9.66 -14.05
C ASP A 86 12.82 8.19 -13.98
N TRP A 87 13.86 7.85 -14.74
CA TRP A 87 14.28 6.45 -14.86
C TRP A 87 14.99 5.95 -13.59
N ALA A 88 16.05 6.64 -13.14
CA ALA A 88 16.96 6.11 -12.13
C ALA A 88 17.40 7.18 -11.14
N ASP A 89 17.46 6.82 -9.86
CA ASP A 89 17.97 7.71 -8.82
C ASP A 89 19.40 8.17 -9.10
N GLN A 90 19.65 9.46 -8.92
CA GLN A 90 20.95 10.10 -9.17
C GLN A 90 21.80 10.17 -7.89
N ALA A 91 21.79 9.10 -7.10
CA ALA A 91 22.62 8.97 -5.90
C ALA A 91 23.98 8.34 -6.23
N ILE A 92 25.01 8.72 -5.48
CA ILE A 92 26.40 8.34 -5.74
C ILE A 92 26.90 7.43 -4.61
N SER A 93 27.53 6.32 -4.95
CA SER A 93 28.13 5.44 -3.94
C SER A 93 29.25 6.16 -3.20
N LYS A 94 29.21 6.17 -1.87
CA LYS A 94 30.16 6.86 -0.99
C LYS A 94 30.51 6.01 0.23
N THR A 95 31.77 6.07 0.65
CA THR A 95 32.19 5.69 2.00
C THR A 95 32.10 6.91 2.92
N PHE A 96 31.29 6.82 3.98
CA PHE A 96 31.08 7.88 4.94
C PHE A 96 32.18 7.89 6.02
N ASP A 97 32.23 8.96 6.82
CA ASP A 97 33.27 9.18 7.84
C ASP A 97 33.29 8.10 8.93
N ASP A 98 32.15 7.44 9.17
CA ASP A 98 32.02 6.30 10.08
C ASP A 98 32.47 4.96 9.47
N GLY A 99 32.92 4.97 8.21
CA GLY A 99 33.34 3.80 7.45
C GLY A 99 32.22 3.03 6.76
N SER A 100 30.95 3.42 6.95
CA SER A 100 29.82 2.81 6.25
C SER A 100 29.85 3.13 4.75
N VAL A 101 29.32 2.23 3.92
CA VAL A 101 29.21 2.42 2.47
C VAL A 101 27.74 2.48 2.11
N GLY A 102 27.33 3.53 1.40
CA GLY A 102 25.94 3.73 1.01
C GLY A 102 25.79 4.64 -0.20
N TRP A 103 24.54 4.91 -0.57
CA TRP A 103 24.18 5.92 -1.55
C TRP A 103 24.12 7.28 -0.88
N ALA A 104 24.82 8.25 -1.47
CA ALA A 104 24.87 9.64 -1.05
C ALA A 104 24.05 10.53 -2.01
N TYR A 105 23.43 11.58 -1.47
CA TYR A 105 22.66 12.57 -2.22
C TYR A 105 23.13 14.01 -1.90
N GLY A 106 22.36 15.03 -2.29
CA GLY A 106 22.76 16.44 -2.11
C GLY A 106 23.17 16.78 -0.66
N GLY A 107 24.29 17.49 -0.51
CA GLY A 107 24.87 17.86 0.79
C GLY A 107 25.91 16.88 1.34
N ASP A 108 25.87 15.61 0.93
CA ASP A 108 26.85 14.63 1.42
C ASP A 108 28.27 14.90 0.94
N PHE A 109 28.48 15.72 -0.09
CA PHE A 109 29.81 16.08 -0.59
C PHE A 109 30.28 17.44 -0.06
N GLY A 110 29.55 18.02 0.91
CA GLY A 110 29.81 19.36 1.42
C GLY A 110 29.32 20.48 0.48
N ASP A 111 28.55 20.13 -0.53
CA ASP A 111 27.93 21.05 -1.48
C ASP A 111 26.83 21.91 -0.82
N THR A 112 26.92 23.22 -1.03
CA THR A 112 25.96 24.20 -0.53
C THR A 112 25.80 25.38 -1.49
N PRO A 113 24.55 25.79 -1.86
CA PRO A 113 23.30 25.13 -1.51
C PRO A 113 23.18 23.75 -2.19
N ASN A 114 22.29 22.91 -1.66
CA ASN A 114 21.89 21.63 -2.23
C ASN A 114 20.39 21.40 -1.99
N ASP A 115 19.79 20.51 -2.77
CA ASP A 115 18.36 20.15 -2.68
C ASP A 115 18.16 18.72 -2.12
N ARG A 116 19.13 18.21 -1.34
CA ARG A 116 19.07 16.91 -0.64
C ARG A 116 18.64 15.75 -1.55
N GLN A 117 17.56 15.03 -1.18
CA GLN A 117 17.09 13.85 -1.88
C GLN A 117 16.28 14.12 -3.16
N PHE A 118 16.06 15.39 -3.57
CA PHE A 118 15.38 15.72 -4.83
C PHE A 118 16.06 15.18 -6.09
N CYS A 119 17.28 14.63 -5.97
CA CYS A 119 17.95 13.91 -7.06
C CYS A 119 17.53 12.43 -7.20
N MET A 120 16.66 11.91 -6.31
CA MET A 120 16.26 10.50 -6.24
C MET A 120 14.80 10.31 -6.67
N ASN A 121 14.57 10.37 -7.98
CA ASN A 121 13.22 10.35 -8.59
C ASN A 121 12.96 9.12 -9.45
N GLY A 122 13.76 8.07 -9.31
CA GLY A 122 13.78 6.97 -10.25
C GLY A 122 12.67 5.94 -10.04
N LEU A 123 12.28 5.28 -11.13
CA LEU A 123 11.62 3.96 -11.07
C LEU A 123 12.59 2.84 -10.65
N VAL A 124 13.90 3.10 -10.70
CA VAL A 124 14.95 2.17 -10.26
C VAL A 124 15.97 2.86 -9.37
N PHE A 125 16.56 2.09 -8.47
CA PHE A 125 17.72 2.47 -7.67
C PHE A 125 18.94 2.79 -8.57
N PRO A 126 20.01 3.42 -8.05
CA PRO A 126 21.21 3.72 -8.83
C PRO A 126 21.90 2.48 -9.42
N ASP A 127 21.69 1.29 -8.85
CA ASP A 127 22.20 0.01 -9.35
C ASP A 127 21.24 -0.72 -10.32
N ARG A 128 20.14 -0.07 -10.71
CA ARG A 128 19.08 -0.56 -11.60
C ARG A 128 18.20 -1.67 -11.01
N ARG A 129 18.31 -1.94 -9.71
CA ARG A 129 17.26 -2.72 -9.02
C ARG A 129 15.95 -1.93 -9.05
N PRO A 130 14.81 -2.58 -9.30
CA PRO A 130 13.54 -1.87 -9.46
C PRO A 130 12.99 -1.36 -8.12
N HIS A 131 12.39 -0.17 -8.14
CA HIS A 131 11.43 0.21 -7.12
C HIS A 131 10.11 -0.53 -7.33
N PRO A 132 9.27 -0.70 -6.29
CA PRO A 132 7.92 -1.27 -6.45
C PRO A 132 7.07 -0.52 -7.48
N SER A 133 7.28 0.80 -7.62
CA SER A 133 6.61 1.67 -8.60
C SER A 133 6.82 1.22 -10.05
N LEU A 134 7.96 0.61 -10.40
CA LEU A 134 8.20 0.09 -11.76
C LEU A 134 7.20 -1.00 -12.16
N ILE A 135 6.73 -1.79 -11.19
CA ILE A 135 5.76 -2.86 -11.45
C ILE A 135 4.38 -2.27 -11.75
N GLU A 136 4.00 -1.19 -11.06
CA GLU A 136 2.79 -0.41 -11.37
C GLU A 136 2.88 0.21 -12.77
N ALA A 137 4.03 0.81 -13.10
CA ALA A 137 4.27 1.35 -14.43
C ALA A 137 4.11 0.29 -15.52
N LYS A 138 4.74 -0.88 -15.33
CA LYS A 138 4.65 -2.02 -16.25
C LYS A 138 3.22 -2.49 -16.48
N HIS A 139 2.42 -2.59 -15.43
CA HIS A 139 1.02 -3.02 -15.51
C HIS A 139 0.17 -2.02 -16.26
N ALA A 140 0.20 -0.74 -15.87
CA ALA A 140 -0.62 0.28 -16.50
C ALA A 140 -0.23 0.51 -17.97
N GLN A 141 1.04 0.31 -18.33
CA GLN A 141 1.60 0.42 -19.68
C GLN A 141 1.40 -0.81 -20.58
N GLN A 142 0.77 -1.88 -20.09
CA GLN A 142 0.65 -3.11 -20.86
C GLN A 142 -0.20 -2.92 -22.12
N TYR A 143 0.15 -3.65 -23.18
CA TYR A 143 -0.50 -3.55 -24.50
C TYR A 143 -1.73 -4.44 -24.68
N PHE A 144 -2.13 -5.19 -23.65
CA PHE A 144 -3.30 -6.07 -23.72
C PHE A 144 -4.32 -5.65 -22.67
N GLN A 145 -5.53 -5.33 -23.12
CA GLN A 145 -6.65 -4.98 -22.24
C GLN A 145 -7.62 -6.15 -22.15
N PHE A 146 -8.24 -6.31 -20.99
CA PHE A 146 -9.11 -7.44 -20.68
C PHE A 146 -10.46 -6.96 -20.18
N THR A 147 -11.50 -7.71 -20.49
CA THR A 147 -12.84 -7.51 -19.91
C THR A 147 -13.46 -8.87 -19.60
N LEU A 148 -13.99 -9.04 -18.39
CA LEU A 148 -14.79 -10.21 -18.05
C LEU A 148 -16.19 -10.06 -18.67
N LEU A 149 -16.56 -10.96 -19.58
CA LEU A 149 -17.84 -10.92 -20.29
C LEU A 149 -18.92 -11.75 -19.59
N ALA A 150 -18.55 -12.92 -19.07
CA ALA A 150 -19.45 -13.82 -18.36
C ALA A 150 -18.67 -14.75 -17.42
N GLN A 151 -19.32 -15.25 -16.37
CA GLN A 151 -18.75 -16.26 -15.44
C GLN A 151 -19.27 -17.67 -15.69
N SER A 152 -20.37 -17.83 -16.45
CA SER A 152 -20.95 -19.12 -16.83
C SER A 152 -21.60 -19.03 -18.22
N PRO A 153 -20.94 -19.54 -19.28
CA PRO A 153 -19.54 -20.00 -19.29
C PRO A 153 -18.56 -18.86 -18.95
N LEU A 154 -17.37 -19.22 -18.46
CA LEU A 154 -16.33 -18.24 -18.13
C LEU A 154 -15.75 -17.66 -19.42
N ARG A 155 -16.09 -16.41 -19.73
CA ARG A 155 -15.73 -15.72 -20.97
C ARG A 155 -15.07 -14.39 -20.71
N ILE A 156 -14.06 -14.09 -21.51
CA ILE A 156 -13.35 -12.81 -21.50
C ILE A 156 -13.29 -12.22 -22.91
N SER A 157 -13.09 -10.92 -22.99
CA SER A 157 -12.58 -10.22 -24.15
C SER A 157 -11.13 -9.83 -23.89
N ILE A 158 -10.27 -9.97 -24.89
CA ILE A 158 -8.91 -9.44 -24.92
C ILE A 158 -8.73 -8.56 -26.15
N SER A 159 -8.13 -7.38 -25.99
CA SER A 159 -7.79 -6.48 -27.10
C SER A 159 -6.31 -6.10 -27.08
N SER A 160 -5.74 -5.96 -28.27
CA SER A 160 -4.36 -5.52 -28.50
C SER A 160 -4.30 -4.00 -28.70
N GLU A 161 -3.39 -3.34 -28.01
CA GLU A 161 -3.03 -1.92 -28.23
C GLU A 161 -1.78 -1.78 -29.11
N TYR A 162 -1.26 -2.89 -29.68
CA TYR A 162 -0.23 -2.79 -30.72
C TYR A 162 -0.79 -2.13 -31.98
N LEU A 163 0.02 -1.24 -32.57
CA LEU A 163 -0.35 -0.51 -33.80
C LEU A 163 0.14 -1.19 -35.09
N PHE A 164 1.17 -2.04 -35.02
CA PHE A 164 1.83 -2.56 -36.22
C PHE A 164 2.04 -4.08 -36.25
N ARG A 165 2.28 -4.72 -35.10
CA ARG A 165 2.52 -6.17 -35.04
C ARG A 165 1.28 -6.92 -34.58
N ALA A 166 1.06 -8.09 -35.18
CA ALA A 166 0.15 -9.08 -34.64
C ALA A 166 0.79 -9.79 -33.44
N THR A 167 0.00 -10.54 -32.69
CA THR A 167 0.53 -11.49 -31.71
C THR A 167 1.12 -12.69 -32.44
N ASP A 168 2.44 -12.82 -32.40
CA ASP A 168 3.21 -13.91 -33.01
C ASP A 168 4.12 -14.61 -31.98
N ASN A 169 4.19 -14.07 -30.77
CA ASN A 169 4.96 -14.59 -29.65
C ASN A 169 4.22 -14.32 -28.32
N GLU A 170 2.90 -14.47 -28.29
CA GLU A 170 2.10 -14.23 -27.10
C GLU A 170 1.14 -15.40 -26.83
N GLU A 171 1.13 -15.84 -25.57
CA GLU A 171 0.24 -16.87 -25.03
C GLU A 171 -0.50 -16.28 -23.83
N LEU A 172 -1.82 -16.42 -23.80
CA LEU A 172 -2.63 -16.16 -22.62
C LEU A 172 -2.61 -17.39 -21.72
N ARG A 173 -2.17 -17.22 -20.48
CA ARG A 173 -2.34 -18.18 -19.39
C ARG A 173 -3.43 -17.66 -18.47
N TRP A 174 -4.32 -18.53 -18.05
CA TRP A 174 -5.36 -18.19 -17.09
C TRP A 174 -5.40 -19.21 -15.97
N ARG A 175 -5.73 -18.74 -14.77
CA ARG A 175 -5.99 -19.58 -13.60
C ARG A 175 -7.15 -19.01 -12.79
N VAL A 176 -7.90 -19.88 -12.15
CA VAL A 176 -8.89 -19.51 -11.14
C VAL A 176 -8.43 -20.07 -9.81
N GLN A 177 -8.34 -19.18 -8.83
CA GLN A 177 -7.90 -19.49 -7.48
C GLN A 177 -9.04 -19.26 -6.49
N ALA A 178 -9.15 -20.09 -5.45
CA ALA A 178 -9.97 -19.84 -4.27
C ALA A 178 -9.04 -19.74 -3.06
N ALA A 179 -9.08 -18.63 -2.33
CA ALA A 179 -8.14 -18.35 -1.22
C ALA A 179 -6.65 -18.58 -1.58
N GLY A 180 -6.28 -18.34 -2.84
CA GLY A 180 -4.93 -18.52 -3.39
C GLY A 180 -4.63 -19.92 -3.94
N GLU A 181 -5.50 -20.90 -3.77
CA GLU A 181 -5.30 -22.26 -4.31
C GLU A 181 -5.92 -22.38 -5.72
N THR A 182 -5.11 -22.74 -6.71
CA THR A 182 -5.58 -22.95 -8.10
C THR A 182 -6.42 -24.22 -8.20
N PHE A 183 -7.64 -24.11 -8.74
CA PHE A 183 -8.51 -25.26 -9.00
C PHE A 183 -8.97 -25.38 -10.46
N ALA A 184 -8.69 -24.36 -11.28
CA ALA A 184 -8.87 -24.41 -12.73
C ALA A 184 -7.81 -23.55 -13.41
N GLU A 185 -7.27 -24.01 -14.53
CA GLU A 185 -6.29 -23.26 -15.31
C GLU A 185 -6.28 -23.71 -16.77
N GLY A 186 -5.66 -22.90 -17.63
CA GLY A 186 -5.46 -23.23 -19.02
C GLY A 186 -4.60 -22.20 -19.75
N GLN A 187 -4.36 -22.48 -21.02
CA GLN A 187 -3.57 -21.62 -21.89
C GLN A 187 -4.17 -21.55 -23.30
N VAL A 188 -4.04 -20.38 -23.92
CA VAL A 188 -4.54 -20.10 -25.27
C VAL A 188 -3.48 -19.29 -26.01
N LYS A 189 -3.01 -19.80 -27.15
CA LYS A 189 -2.17 -19.02 -28.06
C LYS A 189 -2.98 -17.82 -28.58
N LEU A 190 -2.40 -16.61 -28.50
CA LEU A 190 -3.08 -15.41 -28.98
C LEU A 190 -2.84 -15.20 -30.47
N GLU A 191 -3.91 -14.89 -31.19
CA GLU A 191 -3.90 -14.57 -32.62
C GLU A 191 -4.73 -13.30 -32.86
N LEU A 192 -4.19 -12.16 -32.42
CA LEU A 192 -4.76 -10.83 -32.58
C LEU A 192 -3.96 -10.05 -33.63
N SER A 193 -4.67 -9.38 -34.54
CA SER A 193 -4.09 -8.32 -35.36
C SER A 193 -3.72 -7.10 -34.49
N PRO A 194 -2.91 -6.15 -35.01
CA PRO A 194 -2.84 -4.81 -34.42
C PRO A 194 -4.24 -4.24 -34.21
N GLU A 195 -4.46 -3.59 -33.07
CA GLU A 195 -5.77 -3.05 -32.64
C GLU A 195 -6.92 -4.08 -32.61
N GLY A 196 -6.59 -5.38 -32.74
CA GLY A 196 -7.54 -6.46 -32.82
C GLY A 196 -8.09 -6.87 -31.46
N GLN A 197 -9.28 -7.47 -31.48
CA GLN A 197 -9.98 -7.98 -30.30
C GLN A 197 -10.43 -9.42 -30.54
N SER A 198 -10.43 -10.23 -29.49
CA SER A 198 -10.98 -11.58 -29.50
C SER A 198 -11.76 -11.86 -28.22
N GLU A 199 -12.84 -12.65 -28.35
CA GLU A 199 -13.58 -13.18 -27.21
C GLU A 199 -13.22 -14.66 -27.03
N LEU A 200 -12.85 -15.03 -25.82
CA LEU A 200 -12.40 -16.38 -25.48
C LEU A 200 -13.33 -16.98 -24.43
N THR A 201 -13.77 -18.21 -24.67
CA THR A 201 -14.38 -19.04 -23.63
C THR A 201 -13.27 -19.83 -22.95
N LEU A 202 -12.97 -19.48 -21.71
CA LEU A 202 -11.90 -20.10 -20.92
C LEU A 202 -12.34 -21.44 -20.34
N CYS A 203 -13.59 -21.52 -19.87
CA CYS A 203 -14.17 -22.71 -19.27
C CYS A 203 -15.69 -22.73 -19.46
N ASP A 204 -16.25 -23.83 -19.96
CA ASP A 204 -17.70 -23.96 -20.19
C ASP A 204 -18.51 -23.95 -18.88
N ALA A 205 -17.96 -24.59 -17.83
CA ALA A 205 -18.58 -24.66 -16.51
C ALA A 205 -17.51 -24.73 -15.42
N LEU A 206 -17.47 -23.70 -14.58
CA LEU A 206 -16.56 -23.64 -13.45
C LEU A 206 -17.17 -24.33 -12.23
N ALA A 207 -16.59 -25.47 -11.81
CA ALA A 207 -17.00 -26.16 -10.59
C ALA A 207 -16.23 -25.59 -9.39
N LEU A 208 -16.88 -24.72 -8.62
CA LEU A 208 -16.27 -24.15 -7.42
C LEU A 208 -16.08 -25.21 -6.33
N PRO A 209 -14.93 -25.22 -5.63
CA PRO A 209 -14.76 -26.00 -4.41
C PRO A 209 -15.84 -25.69 -3.37
N VAL A 210 -16.21 -26.68 -2.55
CA VAL A 210 -17.17 -26.48 -1.46
C VAL A 210 -16.59 -25.48 -0.46
N GLY A 211 -17.31 -24.39 -0.19
CA GLY A 211 -16.86 -23.33 0.71
C GLY A 211 -15.79 -22.42 0.10
N ALA A 212 -15.67 -22.36 -1.22
CA ALA A 212 -14.79 -21.42 -1.90
C ALA A 212 -15.09 -19.97 -1.48
N GLU A 213 -14.07 -19.29 -0.99
CA GLU A 213 -14.06 -17.87 -0.67
C GLU A 213 -12.92 -17.21 -1.47
N GLU A 214 -13.01 -15.88 -1.66
CA GLU A 214 -11.99 -15.11 -2.39
C GLU A 214 -11.62 -15.77 -3.72
N VAL A 215 -12.62 -15.92 -4.60
CA VAL A 215 -12.43 -16.57 -5.89
C VAL A 215 -11.99 -15.53 -6.92
N TRP A 216 -10.80 -15.75 -7.52
CA TRP A 216 -10.19 -14.81 -8.45
C TRP A 216 -9.79 -15.49 -9.74
N LEU A 217 -10.19 -14.92 -10.88
CA LEU A 217 -9.62 -15.22 -12.19
C LEU A 217 -8.37 -14.36 -12.38
N THR A 218 -7.24 -14.99 -12.68
CA THR A 218 -6.02 -14.31 -13.12
C THR A 218 -5.76 -14.63 -14.58
N LEU A 219 -5.45 -13.59 -15.36
CA LEU A 219 -5.06 -13.64 -16.76
C LEU A 219 -3.64 -13.10 -16.88
N GLU A 220 -2.76 -13.80 -17.61
CA GLU A 220 -1.39 -13.37 -17.86
C GLU A 220 -1.05 -13.60 -19.33
N VAL A 221 -0.50 -12.59 -19.99
CA VAL A 221 0.07 -12.75 -21.34
C VAL A 221 1.57 -12.89 -21.19
N VAL A 222 2.10 -14.00 -21.70
CA VAL A 222 3.53 -14.33 -21.65
C VAL A 222 4.10 -14.50 -23.05
N GLN A 223 5.38 -14.22 -23.19
CA GLN A 223 6.14 -14.46 -24.41
C GLN A 223 6.85 -15.80 -24.32
N PRO A 224 6.39 -16.87 -24.98
CA PRO A 224 6.99 -18.19 -24.84
C PRO A 224 8.44 -18.26 -25.37
N GLN A 225 8.80 -17.44 -26.36
CA GLN A 225 10.15 -17.37 -26.90
C GLN A 225 10.88 -16.12 -26.44
N ALA A 226 12.19 -16.23 -26.22
CA ALA A 226 13.05 -15.11 -25.92
C ALA A 226 13.11 -14.12 -27.10
N THR A 227 13.30 -12.84 -26.79
CA THR A 227 13.51 -11.77 -27.75
C THR A 227 14.89 -11.13 -27.51
N ALA A 228 15.22 -10.07 -28.26
CA ALA A 228 16.43 -9.30 -28.00
C ALA A 228 16.41 -8.55 -26.65
N TRP A 229 15.24 -8.38 -26.02
CA TRP A 229 15.05 -7.58 -24.80
C TRP A 229 14.38 -8.33 -23.65
N SER A 230 13.87 -9.55 -23.89
CA SER A 230 13.20 -10.37 -22.89
C SER A 230 13.62 -11.83 -22.97
N ASP A 231 13.70 -12.48 -21.81
CA ASP A 231 13.86 -13.92 -21.73
C ASP A 231 12.58 -14.66 -22.17
N ALA A 232 12.71 -15.94 -22.48
CA ALA A 232 11.56 -16.82 -22.70
C ALA A 232 10.70 -16.90 -21.42
N GLY A 233 9.38 -16.85 -21.59
CA GLY A 233 8.40 -16.81 -20.50
C GLY A 233 8.13 -15.41 -19.93
N HIS A 234 8.68 -14.34 -20.53
CA HIS A 234 8.48 -12.99 -20.02
C HIS A 234 7.00 -12.57 -20.02
N ARG A 235 6.49 -12.19 -18.84
CA ARG A 235 5.12 -11.68 -18.67
C ARG A 235 5.02 -10.23 -19.15
N VAL A 236 4.17 -9.98 -20.16
CA VAL A 236 3.98 -8.65 -20.77
C VAL A 236 2.68 -7.96 -20.35
N ALA A 237 1.69 -8.71 -19.87
CA ALA A 237 0.44 -8.15 -19.35
C ALA A 237 -0.18 -9.09 -18.32
N TRP A 238 -0.96 -8.54 -17.39
CA TRP A 238 -1.81 -9.34 -16.51
C TRP A 238 -3.02 -8.56 -16.03
N GLN A 239 -4.05 -9.30 -15.62
CA GLN A 239 -5.26 -8.73 -15.02
C GLN A 239 -5.94 -9.76 -14.11
N GLN A 240 -6.61 -9.29 -13.07
CA GLN A 240 -7.46 -10.11 -12.23
C GLN A 240 -8.91 -9.63 -12.21
N PHE A 241 -9.83 -10.58 -12.04
CA PHE A 241 -11.25 -10.31 -11.82
C PHE A 241 -11.75 -11.15 -10.64
N PRO A 242 -12.45 -10.54 -9.66
CA PRO A 242 -13.14 -11.31 -8.65
C PRO A 242 -14.31 -12.06 -9.32
N LEU A 243 -14.46 -13.34 -9.01
CA LEU A 243 -15.58 -14.17 -9.45
C LEU A 243 -16.58 -14.31 -8.31
N ALA A 244 -17.86 -14.42 -8.66
CA ALA A 244 -18.92 -14.63 -7.70
C ALA A 244 -18.80 -16.04 -7.12
N ALA A 245 -18.76 -16.13 -5.79
CA ALA A 245 -18.86 -17.37 -5.06
C ALA A 245 -20.17 -17.40 -4.26
N PRO A 246 -20.85 -18.55 -4.13
CA PRO A 246 -21.99 -18.69 -3.24
C PRO A 246 -21.60 -18.36 -1.79
N LEU A 247 -22.41 -17.56 -1.12
CA LEU A 247 -22.25 -17.34 0.31
C LEU A 247 -22.55 -18.62 1.08
N ALA A 248 -21.67 -18.99 2.00
CA ALA A 248 -21.87 -20.09 2.92
C ALA A 248 -21.90 -19.56 4.36
N LEU A 249 -22.83 -20.05 5.16
CA LEU A 249 -22.75 -19.87 6.60
C LEU A 249 -21.52 -20.64 7.09
N ARG A 250 -20.56 -19.92 7.67
CA ARG A 250 -19.46 -20.56 8.37
C ARG A 250 -20.04 -21.39 9.51
N ARG A 251 -19.59 -22.63 9.66
CA ARG A 251 -19.96 -23.44 10.83
C ARG A 251 -19.46 -22.68 12.06
N PRO A 252 -20.28 -22.54 13.12
CA PRO A 252 -19.80 -22.01 14.38
C PRO A 252 -18.58 -22.81 14.81
N ALA A 253 -17.52 -22.11 15.21
CA ALA A 253 -16.38 -22.78 15.83
C ALA A 253 -16.87 -23.57 17.05
N PRO A 254 -16.26 -24.73 17.35
CA PRO A 254 -16.53 -25.44 18.59
C PRO A 254 -16.43 -24.48 19.78
N VAL A 255 -17.43 -24.51 20.66
CA VAL A 255 -17.38 -23.73 21.89
C VAL A 255 -16.32 -24.36 22.79
N GLY A 256 -15.14 -23.74 22.83
CA GLY A 256 -14.06 -24.15 23.71
C GLY A 256 -14.37 -23.91 25.19
N THR A 257 -13.42 -24.24 26.06
CA THR A 257 -13.59 -23.95 27.49
C THR A 257 -13.42 -22.44 27.70
N ALA A 258 -14.40 -21.81 28.36
CA ALA A 258 -14.37 -20.37 28.63
C ALA A 258 -13.06 -19.98 29.34
N PRO A 259 -12.32 -18.98 28.83
CA PRO A 259 -11.10 -18.51 29.48
C PRO A 259 -11.33 -18.11 30.94
N ALA A 260 -10.29 -18.26 31.75
CA ALA A 260 -10.28 -17.73 33.11
C ALA A 260 -9.91 -16.25 33.09
N LEU A 261 -10.56 -15.46 33.94
CA LEU A 261 -10.24 -14.05 34.17
C LEU A 261 -9.77 -13.89 35.62
N GLU A 262 -8.53 -13.46 35.79
CA GLU A 262 -7.93 -13.07 37.06
C GLU A 262 -7.84 -11.54 37.13
N SER A 263 -8.20 -10.98 38.27
CA SER A 263 -8.21 -9.54 38.51
C SER A 263 -7.19 -9.18 39.58
N SER A 264 -6.40 -8.15 39.29
CA SER A 264 -5.57 -7.44 40.27
C SER A 264 -5.80 -5.94 40.18
N ASP A 265 -5.21 -5.17 41.10
CA ASP A 265 -5.28 -3.70 41.08
C ASP A 265 -4.57 -3.11 39.84
N ALA A 266 -3.54 -3.79 39.33
CA ALA A 266 -2.72 -3.31 38.22
C ALA A 266 -3.14 -3.87 36.85
N ALA A 267 -3.67 -5.10 36.80
CA ALA A 267 -3.87 -5.82 35.53
C ALA A 267 -5.10 -6.73 35.53
N TRP A 268 -5.64 -6.94 34.32
CA TRP A 268 -6.52 -8.04 33.96
C TRP A 268 -5.70 -9.15 33.31
N THR A 269 -5.78 -10.37 33.83
CA THR A 269 -5.08 -11.53 33.26
C THR A 269 -6.08 -12.55 32.75
N VAL A 270 -6.00 -12.86 31.46
CA VAL A 270 -6.87 -13.84 30.79
C VAL A 270 -6.06 -15.09 30.47
N ARG A 271 -6.57 -16.27 30.82
CA ARG A 271 -5.90 -17.57 30.59
C ARG A 271 -6.79 -18.52 29.80
N SER A 272 -6.26 -19.07 28.72
CA SER A 272 -6.92 -20.10 27.90
C SER A 272 -5.90 -21.15 27.45
N GLY A 273 -6.01 -22.38 27.97
CA GLY A 273 -5.03 -23.44 27.70
C GLY A 273 -3.61 -23.02 28.14
N SER A 274 -2.66 -23.05 27.19
CA SER A 274 -1.26 -22.60 27.38
C SER A 274 -1.07 -21.09 27.19
N GLN A 275 -2.11 -20.36 26.78
CA GLN A 275 -2.04 -18.93 26.49
C GLN A 275 -2.43 -18.08 27.69
N GLN A 276 -1.73 -16.96 27.87
CA GLN A 276 -1.98 -15.95 28.88
C GLN A 276 -1.84 -14.55 28.28
N TRP A 277 -2.89 -13.75 28.38
CA TRP A 277 -2.89 -12.34 28.01
C TRP A 277 -2.94 -11.48 29.28
N THR A 278 -2.13 -10.41 29.31
CA THR A 278 -2.14 -9.44 30.43
C THR A 278 -2.42 -8.06 29.89
N ILE A 279 -3.50 -7.46 30.39
CA ILE A 279 -3.93 -6.12 30.04
C ILE A 279 -3.65 -5.22 31.24
N ASP A 280 -2.85 -4.19 31.03
CA ASP A 280 -2.56 -3.20 32.05
C ASP A 280 -3.75 -2.27 32.25
N ARG A 281 -4.21 -2.07 33.49
CA ARG A 281 -5.44 -1.32 33.77
C ARG A 281 -5.27 0.19 33.64
N GLU A 282 -4.05 0.69 33.87
CA GLU A 282 -3.74 2.12 33.77
C GLU A 282 -3.65 2.57 32.31
N SER A 283 -2.97 1.81 31.46
CA SER A 283 -2.81 2.09 30.04
C SER A 283 -3.93 1.52 29.17
N GLY A 284 -4.67 0.50 29.65
CA GLY A 284 -5.71 -0.20 28.90
C GLY A 284 -5.21 -1.17 27.82
N LEU A 285 -3.89 -1.32 27.68
CA LEU A 285 -3.24 -2.02 26.57
C LEU A 285 -2.97 -3.48 26.91
N LEU A 286 -2.99 -4.34 25.90
CA LEU A 286 -2.42 -5.69 25.98
C LEU A 286 -0.89 -5.57 26.04
N THR A 287 -0.30 -5.80 27.22
CA THR A 287 1.13 -5.59 27.48
C THR A 287 1.95 -6.88 27.43
N HIS A 288 1.33 -8.03 27.71
CA HIS A 288 1.97 -9.34 27.62
C HIS A 288 1.07 -10.35 26.93
N TRP A 289 1.67 -11.18 26.09
CA TRP A 289 1.07 -12.36 25.48
C TRP A 289 2.05 -13.52 25.64
N GLN A 290 1.77 -14.41 26.58
CA GLN A 290 2.61 -15.57 26.87
C GLN A 290 1.98 -16.85 26.36
N VAL A 291 2.79 -17.70 25.75
CA VAL A 291 2.40 -19.05 25.31
C VAL A 291 3.39 -20.03 25.90
N GLU A 292 2.91 -20.99 26.69
CA GLU A 292 3.75 -21.93 27.46
C GLU A 292 4.77 -21.21 28.37
N GLY A 293 4.42 -20.00 28.83
CA GLY A 293 5.27 -19.15 29.67
C GLY A 293 6.33 -18.35 28.90
N VAL A 294 6.39 -18.45 27.57
CA VAL A 294 7.30 -17.65 26.73
C VAL A 294 6.57 -16.41 26.21
N GLU A 295 7.17 -15.24 26.42
CA GLU A 295 6.67 -13.96 25.94
C GLU A 295 6.72 -13.86 24.42
N GLN A 296 5.59 -13.55 23.80
CA GLN A 296 5.45 -13.37 22.35
C GLN A 296 5.35 -11.88 21.96
N LEU A 297 5.17 -11.00 22.93
CA LEU A 297 5.03 -9.57 22.71
C LEU A 297 6.21 -8.79 23.31
N LEU A 298 6.91 -8.00 22.50
CA LEU A 298 8.01 -7.14 22.95
C LEU A 298 7.54 -5.71 23.25
N THR A 299 6.50 -5.24 22.57
CA THR A 299 5.84 -3.96 22.87
C THR A 299 4.32 -4.11 22.86
N PRO A 300 3.59 -3.37 23.72
CA PRO A 300 2.13 -3.49 23.80
C PRO A 300 1.43 -3.19 22.47
N LEU A 301 0.30 -3.83 22.20
CA LEU A 301 -0.59 -3.46 21.09
C LEU A 301 -1.12 -2.04 21.34
N ARG A 302 -0.96 -1.14 20.37
CA ARG A 302 -1.37 0.27 20.46
C ARG A 302 -2.00 0.74 19.15
N ASP A 303 -2.92 1.71 19.23
CA ASP A 303 -3.36 2.41 18.02
C ASP A 303 -2.18 3.15 17.37
N GLN A 304 -2.17 3.18 16.04
CA GLN A 304 -1.23 3.94 15.25
C GLN A 304 -1.99 4.86 14.28
N PHE A 305 -1.76 6.17 14.42
CA PHE A 305 -2.39 7.21 13.60
C PHE A 305 -1.42 7.96 12.68
N VAL A 306 -0.13 7.62 12.72
CA VAL A 306 0.92 8.32 11.98
C VAL A 306 1.77 7.34 11.19
N ARG A 307 2.37 7.81 10.09
CA ARG A 307 3.38 7.10 9.31
C ARG A 307 4.68 7.88 9.27
N ALA A 308 5.79 7.20 8.98
CA ALA A 308 7.03 7.88 8.65
C ALA A 308 6.84 8.63 7.32
N PRO A 309 7.02 9.97 7.29
CA PRO A 309 6.67 10.78 6.12
C PRO A 309 7.36 10.29 4.84
N LEU A 310 6.59 10.22 3.76
CA LEU A 310 7.12 10.01 2.41
C LEU A 310 7.72 11.31 1.85
N ASP A 311 8.52 11.24 0.80
CA ASP A 311 8.95 12.45 0.07
C ASP A 311 7.76 13.29 -0.40
N ASN A 312 6.67 12.65 -0.86
CA ASN A 312 5.41 13.30 -1.21
C ASN A 312 4.68 13.96 -0.02
N ASP A 313 4.92 13.48 1.21
CA ASP A 313 4.36 14.09 2.42
C ASP A 313 5.18 15.31 2.86
N ILE A 314 6.49 15.28 2.61
CA ILE A 314 7.46 16.31 2.96
C ILE A 314 7.38 17.50 2.00
N GLY A 315 7.28 17.22 0.70
CA GLY A 315 7.26 18.28 -0.31
C GLY A 315 8.60 19.00 -0.41
N VAL A 316 8.54 20.31 -0.61
CA VAL A 316 9.69 21.23 -0.50
C VAL A 316 9.89 21.78 0.92
N SER A 317 9.20 21.22 1.92
CA SER A 317 9.30 21.71 3.29
C SER A 317 10.68 21.40 3.87
N GLU A 318 11.36 22.43 4.36
CA GLU A 318 12.66 22.30 5.01
C GLU A 318 12.68 22.97 6.38
N VAL A 319 13.67 22.62 7.21
CA VAL A 319 13.88 23.22 8.54
C VAL A 319 13.97 24.74 8.47
N GLU A 320 14.67 25.29 7.47
CA GLU A 320 14.84 26.75 7.30
C GLU A 320 13.69 27.40 6.52
N ARG A 321 12.89 26.62 5.79
CA ARG A 321 11.80 27.08 4.93
C ARG A 321 10.64 26.10 4.94
N ILE A 322 9.84 26.16 6.00
CA ILE A 322 8.67 25.29 6.19
C ILE A 322 7.60 25.62 5.13
N ASP A 323 7.10 24.60 4.43
CA ASP A 323 5.88 24.71 3.63
C ASP A 323 4.67 24.26 4.47
N PRO A 324 3.79 25.16 4.93
CA PRO A 324 2.63 24.80 5.74
C PRO A 324 1.60 23.96 4.97
N ASN A 325 1.73 23.84 3.64
CA ASN A 325 0.83 23.04 2.83
C ASN A 325 1.26 21.57 2.72
N ALA A 326 2.51 21.24 3.02
CA ALA A 326 2.99 19.86 3.04
C ALA A 326 2.22 19.02 4.07
N TRP A 327 1.97 17.75 3.77
CA TRP A 327 1.21 16.88 4.67
C TRP A 327 1.90 16.73 6.02
N VAL A 328 3.21 16.53 6.02
CA VAL A 328 3.99 16.38 7.25
C VAL A 328 3.86 17.61 8.15
N GLU A 329 3.83 18.81 7.59
CA GLU A 329 3.72 20.06 8.37
C GLU A 329 2.30 20.29 8.88
N ARG A 330 1.28 19.87 8.14
CA ARG A 330 -0.11 19.83 8.63
C ARG A 330 -0.24 18.87 9.81
N TRP A 331 0.38 17.69 9.73
CA TRP A 331 0.34 16.70 10.81
C TRP A 331 1.13 17.16 12.05
N LYS A 332 2.32 17.74 11.86
CA LYS A 332 3.12 18.35 12.93
C LYS A 332 2.38 19.49 13.62
N SER A 333 1.86 20.45 12.86
CA SER A 333 1.10 21.60 13.41
C SER A 333 -0.20 21.16 14.09
N ALA A 334 -0.82 20.09 13.61
CA ALA A 334 -1.96 19.46 14.27
C ALA A 334 -1.60 18.65 15.52
N GLY A 335 -0.32 18.45 15.84
CA GLY A 335 0.17 17.73 17.02
C GLY A 335 0.10 16.21 16.91
N LEU A 336 -0.10 15.64 15.71
CA LEU A 336 -0.29 14.20 15.54
C LEU A 336 0.90 13.35 16.01
N TYR A 337 2.12 13.85 15.81
CA TYR A 337 3.35 13.16 16.22
C TYR A 337 3.67 13.27 17.71
N SER A 338 2.90 14.05 18.48
CA SER A 338 3.13 14.28 19.90
C SER A 338 1.88 14.07 20.75
N LEU A 339 0.92 13.29 20.23
CA LEU A 339 -0.28 12.94 20.98
C LEU A 339 0.09 12.13 22.22
N SER A 340 -0.50 12.51 23.36
CA SER A 340 -0.47 11.69 24.56
C SER A 340 -1.72 10.83 24.61
N ALA A 341 -1.58 9.55 24.95
CA ALA A 341 -2.72 8.66 25.13
C ALA A 341 -3.06 8.53 26.62
N ARG A 342 -4.33 8.70 26.96
CA ARG A 342 -4.85 8.47 28.32
C ARG A 342 -6.01 7.48 28.24
N CYS A 343 -5.82 6.31 28.83
CA CYS A 343 -6.92 5.38 29.07
C CYS A 343 -7.86 6.00 30.10
N VAL A 344 -9.15 6.05 29.77
CA VAL A 344 -10.20 6.60 30.65
C VAL A 344 -11.12 5.52 31.19
N GLN A 345 -11.11 4.34 30.59
CA GLN A 345 -11.89 3.18 30.99
C GLN A 345 -11.18 1.91 30.55
N CYS A 346 -11.09 0.91 31.43
CA CYS A 346 -10.57 -0.43 31.15
C CYS A 346 -11.31 -1.43 32.05
N ASP A 347 -12.41 -1.98 31.54
CA ASP A 347 -13.28 -2.89 32.28
C ASP A 347 -13.19 -4.30 31.70
N ALA A 348 -13.29 -5.31 32.57
CA ALA A 348 -13.27 -6.71 32.18
C ALA A 348 -14.52 -7.44 32.66
N GLN A 349 -15.05 -8.32 31.80
CA GLN A 349 -16.18 -9.18 32.12
C GLN A 349 -15.91 -10.60 31.63
N ARG A 350 -16.16 -11.59 32.50
CA ARG A 350 -16.21 -12.99 32.10
C ARG A 350 -17.64 -13.35 31.70
N LEU A 351 -17.80 -13.86 30.48
CA LEU A 351 -19.05 -14.37 29.93
C LEU A 351 -19.04 -15.90 29.92
N ALA A 352 -20.12 -16.51 29.43
CA ALA A 352 -20.30 -17.96 29.48
C ALA A 352 -19.21 -18.74 28.71
N HIS A 353 -18.68 -18.16 27.63
CA HIS A 353 -17.77 -18.82 26.69
C HIS A 353 -16.52 -17.99 26.34
N GLU A 354 -16.41 -16.79 26.89
CA GLU A 354 -15.40 -15.81 26.50
C GLU A 354 -15.10 -14.84 27.65
N VAL A 355 -13.99 -14.12 27.54
CA VAL A 355 -13.67 -12.97 28.39
C VAL A 355 -13.61 -11.74 27.51
N VAL A 356 -14.31 -10.68 27.92
CA VAL A 356 -14.34 -9.41 27.20
C VAL A 356 -13.63 -8.36 28.04
N ILE A 357 -12.76 -7.57 27.39
CA ILE A 357 -12.13 -6.39 27.97
C ILE A 357 -12.45 -5.20 27.07
N ASP A 358 -13.11 -4.18 27.64
CA ASP A 358 -13.46 -2.93 26.98
C ASP A 358 -12.53 -1.81 27.46
N SER A 359 -11.72 -1.26 26.56
CA SER A 359 -10.77 -0.17 26.82
C SER A 359 -11.13 1.07 26.01
N ARG A 360 -11.06 2.27 26.60
CA ARG A 360 -11.31 3.55 25.93
C ARG A 360 -10.19 4.53 26.17
N TRP A 361 -9.77 5.22 25.11
CA TRP A 361 -8.69 6.20 25.16
C TRP A 361 -9.14 7.57 24.69
N HIS A 362 -8.59 8.58 25.35
CA HIS A 362 -8.44 9.90 24.79
C HIS A 362 -7.00 10.06 24.29
N TYR A 363 -6.86 10.51 23.06
CA TYR A 363 -5.60 10.98 22.50
C TYR A 363 -5.62 12.51 22.51
N LEU A 364 -4.66 13.10 23.21
CA LEU A 364 -4.67 14.51 23.54
C LEU A 364 -3.54 15.27 22.86
N ARG A 365 -3.89 16.45 22.33
CA ARG A 365 -2.95 17.52 21.98
C ARG A 365 -2.96 18.54 23.12
N GLY A 366 -1.95 18.48 23.98
CA GLY A 366 -2.00 19.18 25.27
C GLY A 366 -3.15 18.61 26.10
N ASP A 367 -4.12 19.45 26.47
CA ASP A 367 -5.31 19.04 27.23
C ASP A 367 -6.55 18.79 26.34
N GLU A 368 -6.47 19.06 25.04
CA GLU A 368 -7.57 18.89 24.09
C GLU A 368 -7.64 17.44 23.60
N VAL A 369 -8.79 16.79 23.75
CA VAL A 369 -9.06 15.46 23.16
C VAL A 369 -9.31 15.64 21.68
N VAL A 370 -8.42 15.11 20.85
CA VAL A 370 -8.50 15.23 19.39
C VAL A 370 -8.79 13.91 18.69
N ILE A 371 -8.57 12.78 19.35
CA ILE A 371 -9.01 11.45 18.93
C ILE A 371 -9.57 10.70 20.13
N VAL A 372 -10.65 9.97 19.93
CA VAL A 372 -11.16 8.95 20.86
C VAL A 372 -11.10 7.58 20.19
N SER A 373 -10.70 6.57 20.95
CA SER A 373 -10.61 5.17 20.48
C SER A 373 -11.26 4.26 21.51
N HIS A 374 -12.01 3.26 21.06
CA HIS A 374 -12.63 2.23 21.88
C HIS A 374 -12.25 0.86 21.29
N TRP A 375 -11.66 0.01 22.12
CA TRP A 375 -11.41 -1.38 21.78
C TRP A 375 -12.26 -2.30 22.64
N ARG A 376 -12.86 -3.29 21.99
CA ARG A 376 -13.42 -4.47 22.62
C ARG A 376 -12.57 -5.68 22.25
N MET A 377 -11.81 -6.17 23.21
CA MET A 377 -11.00 -7.39 23.11
C MET A 377 -11.81 -8.56 23.66
N THR A 378 -12.11 -9.54 22.81
CA THR A 378 -12.84 -10.77 23.18
C THR A 378 -11.90 -11.96 23.04
N PHE A 379 -11.62 -12.61 24.16
CA PHE A 379 -10.80 -13.82 24.23
C PHE A 379 -11.73 -15.03 24.26
N ASP A 380 -11.66 -15.88 23.24
CA ASP A 380 -12.54 -17.04 23.11
C ASP A 380 -11.94 -18.31 23.74
N GLY A 381 -12.75 -19.37 23.80
CA GLY A 381 -12.34 -20.67 24.30
C GLY A 381 -11.40 -21.48 23.40
N GLU A 382 -11.13 -21.00 22.17
CA GLU A 382 -10.11 -21.57 21.27
C GLU A 382 -8.75 -20.86 21.40
N GLY A 383 -8.67 -19.82 22.22
CA GLY A 383 -7.47 -19.03 22.45
C GLY A 383 -7.22 -17.99 21.36
N LYS A 384 -8.27 -17.47 20.72
CA LYS A 384 -8.21 -16.37 19.78
C LYS A 384 -8.58 -15.06 20.47
N LEU A 385 -7.90 -13.99 20.06
CA LEU A 385 -8.26 -12.62 20.38
C LEU A 385 -9.06 -12.03 19.21
N HIS A 386 -10.33 -11.75 19.43
CA HIS A 386 -11.14 -10.94 18.53
C HIS A 386 -11.11 -9.49 19.01
N LEU A 387 -10.53 -8.61 18.22
CA LEU A 387 -10.46 -7.19 18.49
C LEU A 387 -11.47 -6.47 17.59
N ALA A 388 -12.50 -5.88 18.16
CA ALA A 388 -13.32 -4.88 17.50
C ALA A 388 -12.88 -3.49 18.00
N ALA A 389 -12.51 -2.61 17.09
CA ALA A 389 -12.05 -1.27 17.41
C ALA A 389 -12.86 -0.24 16.61
N ASP A 390 -13.29 0.82 17.29
CA ASP A 390 -13.97 1.97 16.70
C ASP A 390 -13.45 3.26 17.33
N GLY A 391 -13.64 4.37 16.62
CA GLY A 391 -13.15 5.65 17.12
C GLY A 391 -13.59 6.82 16.28
N GLU A 392 -13.20 8.00 16.76
CA GLU A 392 -13.51 9.27 16.12
C GLU A 392 -12.33 10.24 16.25
N ARG A 393 -12.04 10.96 15.17
CA ARG A 393 -11.11 12.10 15.15
C ARG A 393 -11.88 13.40 15.12
N ALA A 394 -11.37 14.42 15.80
CA ALA A 394 -11.89 15.76 15.73
C ALA A 394 -11.80 16.31 14.30
N GLY A 395 -12.84 17.03 13.85
CA GLY A 395 -12.84 17.71 12.54
C GLY A 395 -11.79 18.82 12.40
N THR A 396 -11.14 19.21 13.50
CA THR A 396 -9.99 20.13 13.51
C THR A 396 -8.69 19.47 13.06
N LEU A 397 -8.61 18.13 13.08
CA LEU A 397 -7.46 17.41 12.57
C LEU A 397 -7.52 17.31 11.04
N PRO A 398 -6.36 17.41 10.35
CA PRO A 398 -6.27 16.99 8.96
C PRO A 398 -6.60 15.48 8.83
N PRO A 399 -6.86 14.99 7.61
CA PRO A 399 -6.93 13.56 7.36
C PRO A 399 -5.73 12.82 7.95
N LEU A 400 -6.00 11.71 8.64
CA LEU A 400 -4.96 10.92 9.28
C LEU A 400 -4.14 10.14 8.24
N PRO A 401 -2.83 9.97 8.44
CA PRO A 401 -1.98 9.12 7.60
C PRO A 401 -2.41 7.66 7.56
N ARG A 402 -2.86 7.12 8.70
CA ARG A 402 -3.34 5.74 8.86
C ARG A 402 -4.24 5.62 10.09
N ILE A 403 -5.00 4.54 10.15
CA ILE A 403 -5.81 4.13 11.30
C ILE A 403 -5.62 2.63 11.44
N GLY A 404 -4.97 2.21 12.51
CA GLY A 404 -4.57 0.83 12.69
C GLY A 404 -3.93 0.57 14.03
N LEU A 405 -3.23 -0.56 14.10
CA LEU A 405 -2.49 -1.03 15.26
C LEU A 405 -1.02 -1.18 14.92
N ASN A 406 -0.15 -1.01 15.90
CA ASN A 406 1.22 -1.47 15.82
C ASN A 406 1.64 -2.21 17.10
N PHE A 407 2.59 -3.12 16.94
CA PHE A 407 3.25 -3.83 18.03
C PHE A 407 4.52 -4.52 17.54
N GLN A 408 5.38 -4.90 18.46
CA GLN A 408 6.62 -5.62 18.18
C GLN A 408 6.55 -7.04 18.75
N VAL A 409 7.01 -8.00 17.97
CA VAL A 409 7.12 -9.41 18.35
C VAL A 409 8.55 -9.92 18.15
N PRO A 410 8.96 -11.03 18.78
CA PRO A 410 10.20 -11.71 18.41
C PRO A 410 10.20 -12.13 16.94
N ASP A 411 11.37 -12.12 16.29
CA ASP A 411 11.50 -12.68 14.94
C ASP A 411 11.10 -14.15 14.95
N GLN A 412 10.23 -14.53 14.02
CA GLN A 412 9.72 -15.87 13.87
C GLN A 412 10.67 -16.78 13.06
N HIS A 413 11.71 -16.21 12.43
CA HIS A 413 12.67 -16.92 11.58
C HIS A 413 12.00 -17.80 10.51
N GLN A 414 10.86 -17.32 10.00
CA GLN A 414 10.08 -17.96 8.94
C GLN A 414 9.68 -16.93 7.88
N PRO A 415 9.37 -17.36 6.65
CA PRO A 415 8.80 -16.48 5.64
C PRO A 415 7.45 -15.92 6.08
N VAL A 416 7.17 -14.67 5.73
CA VAL A 416 5.88 -14.01 5.92
C VAL A 416 4.94 -14.48 4.81
N SER A 417 3.82 -15.11 5.17
CA SER A 417 2.77 -15.50 4.23
C SER A 417 1.51 -14.67 4.46
N TRP A 418 0.78 -14.35 3.39
CA TRP A 418 -0.48 -13.62 3.51
C TRP A 418 -1.44 -13.97 2.38
N LEU A 419 -2.73 -13.74 2.62
CA LEU A 419 -3.78 -13.78 1.61
C LEU A 419 -4.24 -12.35 1.34
N GLY A 420 -3.90 -11.79 0.18
CA GLY A 420 -4.18 -10.41 -0.16
C GLY A 420 -3.42 -9.95 -1.39
N TYR A 421 -3.31 -8.62 -1.57
CA TYR A 421 -2.56 -8.06 -2.70
C TYR A 421 -1.05 -8.18 -2.51
N GLY A 422 -0.37 -8.64 -3.57
CA GLY A 422 1.07 -8.82 -3.59
C GLY A 422 1.63 -9.28 -4.94
N PRO A 423 2.88 -9.77 -4.98
CA PRO A 423 3.77 -9.97 -3.83
C PRO A 423 4.48 -8.68 -3.37
N HIS A 424 4.61 -7.68 -4.24
CA HIS A 424 5.36 -6.44 -4.00
C HIS A 424 4.58 -5.43 -3.16
N GLU A 425 5.29 -4.42 -2.67
CA GLU A 425 4.75 -3.27 -1.94
C GLU A 425 3.68 -2.53 -2.75
N ASN A 426 2.51 -2.34 -2.14
CA ASN A 426 1.36 -1.70 -2.77
C ASN A 426 0.59 -0.85 -1.76
N TYR A 427 0.04 0.26 -2.25
CA TYR A 427 -0.71 1.26 -1.48
C TYR A 427 -2.09 1.49 -2.11
N PRO A 428 -3.06 2.11 -1.40
CA PRO A 428 -4.43 2.25 -1.90
C PRO A 428 -4.53 2.86 -3.31
N ASP A 429 -3.69 3.84 -3.62
CA ASP A 429 -3.60 4.54 -4.90
C ASP A 429 -2.47 4.04 -5.82
N ARG A 430 -1.77 2.96 -5.44
CA ARG A 430 -0.73 2.27 -6.23
C ARG A 430 -0.77 0.76 -5.98
N ARG A 431 -1.78 0.10 -6.52
CA ARG A 431 -2.04 -1.34 -6.34
C ARG A 431 -2.59 -2.07 -7.56
N SER A 432 -2.76 -1.39 -8.71
CA SER A 432 -3.38 -2.03 -9.88
C SER A 432 -2.56 -3.21 -10.39
N SER A 433 -1.24 -3.15 -10.20
CA SER A 433 -0.30 -4.21 -10.56
C SER A 433 -0.27 -5.38 -9.58
N ALA A 434 -0.73 -5.20 -8.35
CA ALA A 434 -0.73 -6.23 -7.34
C ALA A 434 -1.86 -7.24 -7.60
N CYS A 435 -1.58 -8.51 -7.38
CA CYS A 435 -2.56 -9.58 -7.55
C CYS A 435 -3.02 -10.09 -6.19
N PHE A 436 -4.32 -10.31 -6.02
CA PHE A 436 -4.89 -10.99 -4.86
C PHE A 436 -4.59 -12.49 -4.97
N SER A 437 -3.83 -13.04 -4.03
CA SER A 437 -3.49 -14.47 -3.95
C SER A 437 -2.94 -14.79 -2.56
N ARG A 438 -2.61 -16.06 -2.33
CA ARG A 438 -1.66 -16.44 -1.28
C ARG A 438 -0.25 -16.07 -1.74
N TRP A 439 0.46 -15.31 -0.94
CA TRP A 439 1.85 -14.94 -1.17
C TRP A 439 2.71 -15.41 -0.01
N GLN A 440 4.00 -15.54 -0.27
CA GLN A 440 5.00 -15.82 0.74
C GLN A 440 6.32 -15.16 0.32
N LEU A 441 6.92 -14.38 1.21
CA LEU A 441 8.23 -13.77 1.01
C LEU A 441 9.06 -13.91 2.29
N PRO A 442 10.40 -13.98 2.19
CA PRO A 442 11.24 -13.86 3.37
C PRO A 442 11.15 -12.44 3.95
N LEU A 443 11.45 -12.27 5.25
CA LEU A 443 11.27 -11.01 5.97
C LEU A 443 12.05 -9.85 5.32
N GLU A 444 13.26 -10.12 4.82
CA GLU A 444 14.10 -9.14 4.13
C GLU A 444 13.47 -8.57 2.85
N GLU A 445 12.56 -9.30 2.20
CA GLU A 445 11.85 -8.86 1.00
C GLU A 445 10.53 -8.13 1.32
N MET A 446 10.14 -8.07 2.59
CA MET A 446 8.98 -7.28 3.04
C MET A 446 9.29 -5.78 3.14
N THR A 447 10.57 -5.42 3.13
CA THR A 447 11.06 -4.04 3.30
C THR A 447 11.57 -3.47 1.98
N THR A 448 11.19 -2.24 1.66
CA THR A 448 11.75 -1.52 0.50
C THR A 448 12.82 -0.54 0.95
N PRO A 449 14.09 -0.72 0.54
CA PRO A 449 15.21 0.06 1.05
C PRO A 449 15.36 1.42 0.34
N TYR A 450 14.33 2.27 0.38
CA TYR A 450 14.40 3.63 -0.16
C TYR A 450 15.59 4.38 0.46
N ILE A 451 16.42 5.02 -0.37
CA ILE A 451 17.70 5.61 0.07
C ILE A 451 17.47 6.63 1.18
N PHE A 452 16.45 7.48 1.03
CA PHE A 452 15.88 8.27 2.11
C PHE A 452 14.78 7.42 2.80
N PRO A 453 14.95 7.00 4.07
CA PRO A 453 14.00 6.13 4.76
C PRO A 453 12.62 6.77 4.93
N THR A 454 11.56 6.02 4.62
CA THR A 454 10.15 6.46 4.72
C THR A 454 9.25 5.27 5.05
N GLU A 455 7.94 5.48 5.28
CA GLU A 455 6.97 4.37 5.34
C GLU A 455 7.06 3.53 4.06
N ASN A 456 7.20 2.22 4.23
CA ASN A 456 7.42 1.28 3.15
C ASN A 456 6.80 -0.10 3.48
N GLY A 457 6.88 -1.05 2.57
CA GLY A 457 6.50 -2.45 2.81
C GLY A 457 5.01 -2.74 2.97
N LEU A 458 4.10 -1.76 2.79
CA LEU A 458 2.66 -1.99 2.91
C LEU A 458 2.17 -3.02 1.88
N ARG A 459 1.23 -3.88 2.31
CA ARG A 459 0.39 -4.74 1.47
C ARG A 459 -1.07 -4.39 1.76
N CYS A 460 -1.88 -4.15 0.72
CA CYS A 460 -3.27 -3.72 0.87
C CYS A 460 -4.29 -4.88 0.80
N ASP A 461 -5.51 -4.59 1.23
CA ASP A 461 -6.71 -5.46 1.24
C ASP A 461 -6.44 -6.94 1.50
N ASN A 462 -5.88 -7.25 2.66
CA ASN A 462 -5.55 -8.61 3.07
C ASN A 462 -6.67 -9.20 3.91
N LYS A 463 -6.82 -10.52 3.77
CA LYS A 463 -7.75 -11.37 4.52
C LYS A 463 -7.05 -12.15 5.62
N ALA A 464 -5.78 -12.47 5.42
CA ALA A 464 -4.97 -13.22 6.37
C ALA A 464 -3.49 -12.82 6.31
N LEU A 465 -2.82 -12.85 7.44
CA LEU A 465 -1.37 -12.78 7.61
C LEU A 465 -0.96 -13.96 8.49
N ASP A 466 -0.06 -14.79 7.98
CA ASP A 466 0.46 -16.00 8.60
C ASP A 466 1.99 -15.88 8.67
N TRP A 467 2.55 -15.70 9.86
CA TRP A 467 3.99 -15.56 10.05
C TRP A 467 4.48 -16.31 11.28
N GLY A 468 5.18 -17.43 11.03
CA GLY A 468 5.51 -18.38 12.08
C GLY A 468 4.26 -18.90 12.76
N HIS A 469 4.14 -18.61 14.05
CA HIS A 469 2.98 -18.98 14.86
C HIS A 469 1.90 -17.89 14.92
N TRP A 470 2.17 -16.69 14.40
CA TRP A 470 1.22 -15.59 14.37
C TRP A 470 0.26 -15.72 13.20
N HIS A 471 -1.03 -15.65 13.49
CA HIS A 471 -2.11 -15.67 12.53
C HIS A 471 -3.06 -14.51 12.77
N VAL A 472 -3.23 -13.66 11.77
CA VAL A 472 -4.16 -12.54 11.77
C VAL A 472 -5.17 -12.74 10.66
N ALA A 473 -6.46 -12.60 10.95
CA ALA A 473 -7.54 -12.62 9.97
C ALA A 473 -8.45 -11.41 10.13
N GLY A 474 -8.95 -10.86 9.02
CA GLY A 474 -9.80 -9.67 9.02
C GLY A 474 -9.78 -8.98 7.66
N ASP A 475 -10.09 -7.70 7.64
CA ASP A 475 -9.91 -6.84 6.47
C ASP A 475 -8.92 -5.74 6.85
N PHE A 476 -7.69 -5.82 6.34
CA PHE A 476 -6.62 -4.91 6.75
C PHE A 476 -5.53 -4.72 5.70
N HIS A 477 -4.80 -3.62 5.80
CA HIS A 477 -3.47 -3.48 5.23
C HIS A 477 -2.43 -3.87 6.28
N PHE A 478 -1.26 -4.33 5.87
CA PHE A 478 -0.19 -4.61 6.84
C PHE A 478 1.20 -4.28 6.32
N SER A 479 2.11 -4.09 7.27
CA SER A 479 3.55 -4.15 7.05
C SER A 479 4.20 -4.96 8.17
N VAL A 480 5.28 -5.68 7.82
CA VAL A 480 6.13 -6.42 8.77
C VAL A 480 7.57 -5.97 8.53
N GLN A 481 8.19 -5.30 9.52
CA GLN A 481 9.50 -4.67 9.35
C GLN A 481 10.40 -4.80 10.58
N PRO A 482 11.72 -4.92 10.41
CA PRO A 482 12.65 -4.88 11.53
C PRO A 482 12.94 -3.46 12.05
N TYR A 483 12.28 -2.43 11.51
CA TYR A 483 12.50 -1.02 11.84
C TYR A 483 11.20 -0.37 12.33
N SER A 484 11.27 0.43 13.40
CA SER A 484 10.12 1.21 13.86
C SER A 484 9.82 2.40 12.96
N THR A 485 8.59 2.89 13.01
CA THR A 485 8.20 4.18 12.42
C THR A 485 9.08 5.32 12.92
N ALA A 486 9.47 5.31 14.20
CA ALA A 486 10.36 6.33 14.76
C ALA A 486 11.75 6.29 14.10
N GLN A 487 12.35 5.10 13.95
CA GLN A 487 13.65 4.96 13.31
C GLN A 487 13.62 5.41 11.84
N LEU A 488 12.56 5.07 11.11
CA LEU A 488 12.34 5.54 9.73
C LEU A 488 12.23 7.07 9.66
N MET A 489 11.63 7.73 10.65
CA MET A 489 11.52 9.20 10.70
C MET A 489 12.84 9.91 11.08
N GLU A 490 13.68 9.26 11.88
CA GLU A 490 14.90 9.85 12.44
C GLU A 490 16.14 9.61 11.58
N THR A 491 16.10 8.61 10.70
CA THR A 491 17.24 8.22 9.87
C THR A 491 17.16 8.89 8.49
N ASP A 492 18.26 9.48 8.06
CA ASP A 492 18.36 10.20 6.79
C ASP A 492 18.85 9.32 5.62
N HIS A 493 19.52 8.20 5.92
CA HIS A 493 20.04 7.28 4.92
C HIS A 493 19.80 5.82 5.25
N TRP A 494 19.34 5.04 4.26
CA TRP A 494 19.03 3.62 4.45
C TRP A 494 20.18 2.78 5.03
N HIS A 495 21.42 3.04 4.61
CA HIS A 495 22.59 2.29 5.09
C HIS A 495 22.88 2.49 6.58
N ARG A 496 22.24 3.47 7.23
CA ARG A 496 22.33 3.73 8.67
C ARG A 496 21.21 3.07 9.49
N MET A 497 20.19 2.53 8.82
CA MET A 497 19.12 1.78 9.47
C MET A 497 19.70 0.55 10.18
N LYS A 498 19.19 0.26 11.37
CA LYS A 498 19.60 -0.85 12.22
C LYS A 498 18.37 -1.66 12.64
N PRO A 499 18.34 -2.96 12.30
CA PRO A 499 17.29 -3.84 12.80
C PRO A 499 17.16 -3.73 14.32
N GLU A 500 15.95 -3.59 14.81
CA GLU A 500 15.65 -3.55 16.23
C GLU A 500 15.60 -4.97 16.81
N ASN A 501 15.46 -5.08 18.14
CA ASN A 501 15.52 -6.38 18.84
C ASN A 501 14.40 -7.36 18.43
N GLY A 502 13.33 -6.86 17.80
CA GLY A 502 12.28 -7.67 17.22
C GLY A 502 11.68 -6.99 16.00
N VAL A 503 10.55 -7.52 15.55
CA VAL A 503 9.92 -7.13 14.29
C VAL A 503 8.61 -6.44 14.58
N TRP A 504 8.44 -5.27 13.96
CA TRP A 504 7.22 -4.48 14.00
C TRP A 504 6.20 -5.05 13.03
N ILE A 505 5.00 -5.30 13.56
CA ILE A 505 3.81 -5.60 12.77
C ILE A 505 2.90 -4.39 12.89
N ALA A 506 2.48 -3.85 11.75
CA ALA A 506 1.43 -2.86 11.69
C ALA A 506 0.23 -3.40 10.91
N LEU A 507 -0.97 -3.22 11.46
CA LEU A 507 -2.24 -3.71 10.92
C LEU A 507 -3.20 -2.53 10.79
N ASP A 508 -3.39 -2.02 9.58
CA ASP A 508 -4.26 -0.88 9.33
C ASP A 508 -5.62 -1.30 8.83
N ALA A 509 -6.66 -0.71 9.42
CA ALA A 509 -7.98 -0.70 8.81
C ALA A 509 -8.03 0.23 7.60
N GLN A 510 -7.32 1.37 7.71
CA GLN A 510 -7.29 2.40 6.68
C GLN A 510 -5.88 2.99 6.59
N HIS A 511 -5.40 3.21 5.38
CA HIS A 511 -4.14 3.89 5.12
C HIS A 511 -4.37 4.97 4.05
N MET A 512 -3.78 6.14 4.24
CA MET A 512 -3.85 7.21 3.24
C MET A 512 -3.02 6.83 2.00
N GLY A 513 -3.45 7.28 0.81
CA GLY A 513 -2.66 7.15 -0.41
C GLY A 513 -1.27 7.79 -0.31
N ILE A 514 -0.41 7.47 -1.27
CA ILE A 514 0.98 7.96 -1.32
C ILE A 514 1.16 9.15 -2.28
N GLY A 515 0.25 9.36 -3.22
CA GLY A 515 0.35 10.43 -4.21
C GLY A 515 1.52 10.25 -5.16
N GLY A 516 1.84 11.31 -5.91
CA GLY A 516 2.94 11.27 -6.88
C GLY A 516 2.71 12.06 -8.17
N ASP A 517 1.57 12.75 -8.35
CA ASP A 517 1.39 13.67 -9.46
C ASP A 517 2.57 14.68 -9.55
N ASP A 518 3.00 15.14 -8.37
CA ASP A 518 4.20 15.91 -8.06
C ASP A 518 4.61 15.63 -6.59
N SER A 519 5.86 15.92 -6.22
CA SER A 519 6.39 15.74 -4.85
C SER A 519 6.73 17.05 -4.15
N TRP A 520 6.11 18.18 -4.54
CA TRP A 520 6.30 19.48 -3.88
C TRP A 520 4.98 20.13 -3.46
N THR A 521 3.84 19.52 -3.79
CA THR A 521 2.52 19.90 -3.28
C THR A 521 1.69 18.65 -2.95
N PRO A 522 0.64 18.77 -2.12
CA PRO A 522 -0.27 17.66 -1.86
C PRO A 522 -0.87 17.05 -3.14
N SER A 523 -0.49 15.81 -3.43
CA SER A 523 -0.86 15.08 -4.64
C SER A 523 -1.71 13.83 -4.40
N VAL A 524 -2.02 13.48 -3.14
CA VAL A 524 -3.01 12.43 -2.83
C VAL A 524 -4.41 12.91 -3.22
N LEU A 525 -5.12 12.14 -4.07
CA LEU A 525 -6.49 12.47 -4.48
C LEU A 525 -7.47 12.31 -3.32
N GLN A 526 -8.58 13.03 -3.40
CA GLN A 526 -9.57 13.11 -2.32
C GLN A 526 -10.10 11.74 -1.88
N GLN A 527 -10.30 10.81 -2.83
CA GLN A 527 -10.79 9.45 -2.55
C GLN A 527 -9.80 8.57 -1.78
N TRP A 528 -8.53 8.97 -1.73
CA TRP A 528 -7.44 8.27 -1.03
C TRP A 528 -7.06 8.98 0.29
N LEU A 529 -7.78 10.03 0.67
CA LEU A 529 -7.67 10.68 1.96
C LEU A 529 -8.65 10.07 2.95
N LEU A 530 -8.23 9.93 4.21
CA LEU A 530 -9.09 9.46 5.30
C LEU A 530 -9.99 10.61 5.80
N LEU A 531 -10.98 10.98 4.97
CA LEU A 531 -11.87 12.12 5.22
C LEU A 531 -12.97 11.81 6.23
N GLU A 532 -13.39 10.55 6.34
CA GLU A 532 -14.33 10.13 7.37
C GLU A 532 -13.74 10.43 8.75
N THR A 533 -14.59 10.90 9.66
CA THR A 533 -14.17 11.23 11.03
C THR A 533 -14.32 10.06 11.98
N GLN A 534 -15.12 9.06 11.62
CA GLN A 534 -15.37 7.86 12.40
C GLN A 534 -14.84 6.64 11.66
N TRP A 535 -14.37 5.64 12.39
CA TRP A 535 -13.93 4.36 11.83
C TRP A 535 -14.39 3.21 12.71
N GLN A 536 -14.42 2.03 12.11
CA GLN A 536 -14.60 0.75 12.80
C GLN A 536 -13.87 -0.35 12.03
N TYR A 537 -13.29 -1.30 12.74
CA TYR A 537 -12.68 -2.48 12.15
C TYR A 537 -12.65 -3.65 13.12
N HIS A 538 -12.45 -4.85 12.57
CA HIS A 538 -12.33 -6.06 13.36
C HIS A 538 -11.17 -6.92 12.86
N LEU A 539 -10.40 -7.45 13.80
CA LEU A 539 -9.30 -8.37 13.57
C LEU A 539 -9.43 -9.57 14.50
N THR A 540 -9.05 -10.74 14.01
CA THR A 540 -8.85 -11.93 14.84
C THR A 540 -7.36 -12.27 14.83
N ILE A 541 -6.74 -12.28 16.00
CA ILE A 541 -5.32 -12.56 16.18
C ILE A 541 -5.20 -13.82 17.03
N HIS A 542 -4.37 -14.77 16.63
CA HIS A 542 -4.03 -15.92 17.44
C HIS A 542 -2.59 -16.38 17.22
N PHE A 543 -2.08 -17.11 18.21
CA PHE A 543 -0.75 -17.69 18.20
C PHE A 543 -0.85 -19.22 18.32
N GLN A 544 -0.37 -19.98 17.34
CA GLN A 544 -0.50 -21.45 17.29
C GLN A 544 0.76 -22.16 16.83
#